data_AF-A0A8R7UJU4-F1
#
_entry.id   AF-A0A8R7UJU4-F1
#
_cell.length_a   1.000
_cell.length_b   1.000
_cell.length_c   1.000
_cell.angle_alpha   90.00
_cell.angle_beta   90.00
_cell.angle_gamma   90.00
#
_symmetry.space_group_name_H-M   'P 1'
#
loop_
_entity.id
_entity.type
_entity.pdbx_description
1 polymer ?
#
loop_
_entity_poly.entity_id
_entity_poly.type
_entity_poly.pdbx_seq_one_letter_code
_entity_poly.pdbx_strand_id
1 'polypeptide(L)' 'MDAPASMVPTLKWLIEHHLPVWLYSGDFDSVCPFIATSYTIKDLGLDVTEQWRPWIVKDETGGFVQGYAGGLVFATLRA' A
#
# COMPACT_ATOMS: atom_id res chain seq x y z
N MET A 1 21.80 8.13 -15.39
CA MET A 1 20.41 7.63 -15.25
C MET A 1 20.47 6.71 -14.04
N ASP A 2 20.47 7.30 -12.86
CA ASP A 2 21.03 6.70 -11.63
C ASP A 2 19.95 6.40 -10.59
N ALA A 3 18.73 6.13 -11.04
CA ALA A 3 17.65 5.71 -10.15
C ALA A 3 17.70 4.17 -9.99
N PRO A 4 17.54 3.66 -8.74
CA PRO A 4 17.42 2.22 -8.53
C PRO A 4 16.17 1.68 -9.21
N ALA A 5 16.23 0.44 -9.71
CA ALA A 5 15.15 -0.20 -10.44
C ALA A 5 13.91 -0.52 -9.56
N SER A 6 14.06 -0.54 -8.23
CA SER A 6 12.97 -0.87 -7.31
C SER A 6 13.15 -0.19 -5.96
N MET A 7 12.02 0.18 -5.34
CA MET A 7 11.95 0.69 -3.98
C MET A 7 11.69 -0.40 -2.93
N VAL A 8 11.48 -1.67 -3.34
CA VAL A 8 11.23 -2.81 -2.44
C VAL A 8 12.31 -2.94 -1.35
N PRO A 9 13.63 -2.84 -1.64
CA PRO A 9 14.65 -2.92 -0.59
C PRO A 9 14.53 -1.81 0.45
N THR A 10 14.21 -0.59 0.02
CA THR A 10 14.03 0.57 0.90
C THR A 10 12.78 0.40 1.77
N LEU A 11 11.66 -0.04 1.19
CA LEU A 11 10.43 -0.30 1.94
C LEU A 11 10.65 -1.39 3.00
N LYS A 12 11.35 -2.47 2.64
CA LYS A 12 11.72 -3.53 3.57
C LYS A 12 12.56 -2.99 4.72
N TRP A 13 13.57 -2.18 4.43
CA TRP A 13 14.42 -1.56 5.45
C TRP A 13 13.62 -0.69 6.43
N LEU A 14 12.68 0.13 5.94
CA LEU A 14 11.82 0.96 6.80
C LEU A 14 10.99 0.10 7.76
N ILE A 15 10.38 -0.97 7.23
CA ILE A 15 9.54 -1.90 7.99
C ILE A 15 10.34 -2.65 9.05
N GLU A 16 11.54 -3.12 8.71
CA GLU A 16 12.47 -3.78 9.65
C GLU A 16 12.91 -2.86 10.79
N HIS A 17 12.97 -1.54 10.56
CA HIS A 17 13.30 -0.54 11.57
C HIS A 17 12.07 0.02 12.30
N HIS A 18 10.92 -0.65 12.17
CA HIS A 18 9.65 -0.27 12.81
C HIS A 18 9.15 1.14 12.44
N LEU A 19 9.53 1.62 11.25
CA LEU A 19 9.02 2.88 10.72
C LEU A 19 7.70 2.61 9.99
N PRO A 20 6.60 3.28 10.37
CA PRO A 20 5.30 3.07 9.74
C PRO A 20 5.32 3.56 8.30
N VAL A 21 4.79 2.74 7.38
CA VAL A 21 4.75 3.03 5.94
C VAL A 21 3.31 3.05 5.46
N TRP A 22 2.91 4.13 4.81
CA TRP A 22 1.58 4.26 4.23
C TRP A 22 1.70 4.39 2.72
N LEU A 23 1.10 3.45 2.00
CA LEU A 23 0.99 3.46 0.55
C LEU A 23 -0.46 3.75 0.19
N TYR A 24 -0.68 4.59 -0.82
CA TYR A 24 -2.02 4.86 -1.32
C TYR A 24 -2.04 4.92 -2.85
N SER A 25 -3.18 4.56 -3.44
CA SER A 25 -3.41 4.63 -4.88
C SER A 25 -4.84 5.05 -5.18
N GLY A 26 -5.03 5.94 -6.15
CA GLY A 26 -6.34 6.18 -6.73
C GLY A 26 -6.75 5.01 -7.63
N ASP A 27 -8.03 4.68 -7.68
CA ASP A 27 -8.59 3.66 -8.57
C ASP A 27 -8.71 4.10 -10.04
N PHE A 28 -8.76 5.41 -10.30
CA PHE A 28 -8.77 6.00 -11.64
C PHE A 28 -7.38 6.37 -12.21
N ASP A 29 -6.28 6.05 -11.53
CA ASP A 29 -4.93 6.29 -12.08
C ASP A 29 -4.60 5.26 -13.17
N SER A 30 -4.51 5.73 -14.42
CA SER A 30 -4.18 4.91 -15.59
C SER A 30 -2.68 4.80 -15.86
N VAL A 31 -1.85 5.67 -15.27
CA VAL A 31 -0.39 5.67 -15.44
C VAL A 31 0.26 4.76 -14.41
N CYS A 32 -0.24 4.78 -13.17
CA CYS A 32 0.20 3.89 -12.10
C CYS A 32 -1.02 3.21 -11.45
N PRO A 33 -1.51 2.09 -12.02
CA PRO A 33 -2.69 1.43 -11.50
C PRO A 33 -2.41 0.80 -10.13
N PHE A 34 -3.41 0.79 -9.25
CA PHE A 34 -3.30 0.21 -7.91
C PHE A 34 -2.81 -1.25 -7.91
N ILE A 35 -3.08 -1.99 -8.99
CA ILE A 35 -2.63 -3.38 -9.19
C ILE A 35 -1.10 -3.47 -9.16
N ALA A 36 -0.38 -2.52 -9.76
CA ALA A 36 1.08 -2.49 -9.74
C ALA A 36 1.62 -2.31 -8.30
N THR A 37 0.99 -1.44 -7.53
CA THR A 37 1.29 -1.23 -6.11
C THR A 37 1.00 -2.50 -5.29
N SER A 38 -0.12 -3.19 -5.57
CA SER A 38 -0.47 -4.46 -4.92
C SER A 38 0.57 -5.56 -5.19
N TYR A 39 1.12 -5.64 -6.41
CA TYR A 39 2.21 -6.58 -6.70
C TYR A 39 3.48 -6.26 -5.91
N THR A 40 3.85 -4.98 -5.83
CA THR A 40 5.01 -4.54 -5.03
C THR A 40 4.86 -4.91 -3.55
N ILE A 41 3.65 -4.76 -3.00
CA ILE A 41 3.37 -5.15 -1.60
C ILE A 41 3.45 -6.67 -1.43
N LYS A 42 2.98 -7.44 -2.42
CA LYS A 42 3.11 -8.91 -2.40
C LYS A 42 4.58 -9.35 -2.40
N ASP A 43 5.44 -8.65 -3.13
CA ASP A 43 6.89 -8.94 -3.17
C ASP A 43 7.58 -8.68 -1.82
N LEU A 44 6.99 -7.86 -0.94
CA LEU A 44 7.49 -7.69 0.43
C LEU A 44 7.22 -8.92 1.32
N GLY A 45 6.30 -9.80 0.93
CA GLY A 45 6.01 -11.04 1.66
C GLY A 45 5.49 -10.85 3.09
N LEU A 46 4.79 -9.75 3.35
CA LEU A 46 4.27 -9.40 4.68
C LEU A 46 2.96 -10.11 4.97
N ASP A 47 2.80 -10.56 6.22
CA ASP A 47 1.53 -11.12 6.69
C ASP A 47 0.45 -10.05 6.79
N VAL A 48 -0.78 -10.41 6.44
CA VAL A 48 -1.94 -9.52 6.56
C VAL A 48 -2.39 -9.48 8.01
N THR A 49 -2.37 -8.29 8.62
CA THR A 49 -2.80 -8.06 10.01
C THR A 49 -4.23 -7.53 10.08
N GLU A 50 -4.61 -6.66 9.15
CA GLU A 50 -5.98 -6.19 8.98
C GLU A 50 -6.46 -6.56 7.58
N GLN A 51 -7.56 -7.30 7.50
CA GLN A 51 -8.12 -7.71 6.22
C GLN A 51 -8.60 -6.51 5.39
N TRP A 52 -8.59 -6.70 4.07
CA TRP A 52 -9.09 -5.72 3.10
C TRP A 52 -10.53 -5.32 3.43
N ARG A 53 -10.72 -4.05 3.81
CA ARG A 53 -12.02 -3.52 4.26
C ARG A 53 -12.26 -2.12 3.71
N PRO A 54 -13.53 -1.72 3.50
CA PRO A 54 -13.83 -0.36 3.10
C PRO A 54 -13.50 0.63 4.24
N TRP A 55 -13.05 1.83 3.88
CA TRP A 55 -13.03 2.97 4.79
C TRP A 55 -14.15 3.94 4.42
N ILE A 56 -14.93 4.32 5.43
CA ILE A 56 -16.18 5.07 5.26
C ILE A 56 -15.99 6.48 5.79
N VAL A 57 -16.37 7.47 4.98
CA VAL A 57 -16.43 8.87 5.39
C VAL A 57 -17.81 9.39 5.02
N LYS A 58 -18.55 9.92 6.01
CA LYS A 58 -19.89 10.49 5.82
C LYS A 58 -20.86 9.54 5.09
N ASP A 59 -20.90 8.28 5.51
CA ASP A 59 -21.73 7.21 4.95
C ASP A 59 -21.38 6.79 3.50
N GLU A 60 -20.31 7.36 2.92
CA GLU A 60 -19.79 6.98 1.60
C GLU A 60 -18.51 6.16 1.74
N THR A 61 -18.36 5.15 0.88
CA THR A 61 -17.11 4.39 0.78
C THR A 61 -16.07 5.25 0.06
N GLY A 62 -15.12 5.79 0.81
CA GLY A 62 -14.01 6.57 0.25
C GLY A 62 -12.93 5.70 -0.39
N GLY A 63 -12.96 4.39 -0.15
CA GLY A 63 -12.09 3.39 -0.77
C GLY A 63 -11.88 2.19 0.15
N PHE A 64 -10.75 1.50 0.00
CA PHE A 64 -10.42 0.32 0.79
C PHE A 64 -9.08 0.46 1.48
N VAL A 65 -8.87 -0.29 2.56
CA VAL A 65 -7.63 -0.31 3.33
C VAL A 65 -7.29 -1.73 3.74
N GLN A 66 -6.00 -2.04 3.78
CA GLN A 66 -5.45 -3.30 4.29
C GLN A 66 -4.17 -3.03 5.07
N GLY A 67 -4.07 -3.69 6.22
CA GLY A 67 -2.92 -3.61 7.12
C GLY A 67 -2.05 -4.84 6.99
N TYR A 68 -0.74 -4.62 7.08
CA TYR A 68 0.27 -5.66 7.02
C TYR A 68 1.18 -5.61 8.26
N ALA A 69 1.83 -6.73 8.53
CA ALA A 69 2.82 -6.86 9.58
C ALA A 69 3.96 -5.85 9.38
N GLY A 70 4.51 -5.35 10.49
CA GLY A 70 5.58 -4.35 10.46
C GLY A 70 5.11 -2.91 10.20
N GLY A 71 3.79 -2.65 10.25
CA GLY A 71 3.25 -1.29 10.24
C GLY A 71 3.05 -0.69 8.85
N LEU A 72 2.98 -1.53 7.81
CA LEU A 72 2.61 -1.10 6.47
C LEU A 72 1.09 -1.08 6.32
N VAL A 73 0.57 0.03 5.81
CA VAL A 73 -0.85 0.21 5.48
C VAL A 73 -0.98 0.55 4.00
N PHE A 74 -1.84 -0.15 3.30
CA PHE A 74 -2.19 0.15 1.91
C PHE A 74 -3.63 0.61 1.82
N ALA A 75 -3.86 1.78 1.23
CA ALA A 75 -5.18 2.34 1.01
C ALA A 75 -5.46 2.61 -0.47
N THR A 76 -6.65 2.26 -0.94
CA THR A 76 -7.16 2.79 -2.21
C THR A 76 -8.10 3.95 -1.93
N LEU A 77 -8.09 4.92 -2.85
CA LEU A 77 -9.08 5.98 -2.89
C LEU A 77 -10.03 5.70 -4.05
N ARG A 78 -11.32 5.70 -3.74
CA ARG A 78 -12.42 5.66 -4.70
C ARG A 78 -12.88 7.10 -4.93
N ALA A 79 -12.83 7.55 -6.18
CA ALA A 79 -13.38 8.85 -6.57
C ALA A 79 -14.91 8.82 -6.72
#